data_AF-A0A483AHA0-F1
#
_entry.id   AF-A0A483AHA0-F1
#
_cell.length_a   1.000
_cell.length_b   1.000
_cell.length_c   1.000
_cell.angle_alpha   90.00
_cell.angle_beta   90.00
_cell.angle_gamma   90.00
#
_symmetry.space_group_name_H-M   'P 1'
#
loop_
_entity.id
_entity.type
_entity.pdbx_description
1 polymer ?
#
loop_
_entity_poly.entity_id
_entity_poly.type
_entity_poly.pdbx_seq_one_letter_code
_entity_poly.pdbx_strand_id
1 'polypeptide(L)' 'MKVIELTPKQAYDKLQQDNKILFLDVRSSVEYKFVGHAVGSVLLSWMEDPEWKINTRFS' A
#
# COMPACT_ATOMS: atom_id res chain seq x y z
N MET A 1 12.43 11.86 -9.23
CA MET A 1 12.45 10.92 -8.10
C MET A 1 12.59 9.52 -8.67
N LYS A 2 13.46 8.65 -8.13
CA LYS A 2 13.65 7.28 -8.63
C LYS A 2 12.75 6.34 -7.84
N VAL A 3 11.87 5.62 -8.53
CA VAL A 3 11.09 4.52 -7.94
C VAL A 3 11.93 3.26 -7.97
N ILE A 4 11.90 2.49 -6.88
CA ILE A 4 12.55 1.19 -6.78
C ILE A 4 11.45 0.18 -6.54
N GLU A 5 11.29 -0.77 -7.45
CA GLU A 5 10.37 -1.88 -7.28
C GLU A 5 11.02 -2.95 -6.40
N LEU A 6 10.28 -3.45 -5.42
CA LEU A 6 10.72 -4.50 -4.51
C LEU A 6 9.73 -5.64 -4.56
N THR A 7 10.24 -6.87 -4.55
CA THR A 7 9.42 -8.04 -4.25
C THR A 7 8.93 -7.98 -2.79
N PRO A 8 7.85 -8.70 -2.43
CA PRO A 8 7.36 -8.73 -1.05
C PRO A 8 8.44 -9.12 -0.03
N LYS A 9 9.30 -10.10 -0.37
CA LYS A 9 10.41 -10.53 0.50
C LYS A 9 11.45 -9.43 0.69
N GLN A 10 11.87 -8.76 -0.39
CA GLN A 10 12.84 -7.65 -0.29
C GLN A 10 12.28 -6.47 0.52
N ALA A 11 10.99 -6.14 0.34
CA ALA A 11 10.34 -5.10 1.13
C ALA A 11 10.32 -5.45 2.62
N TYR A 12 9.92 -6.68 2.95
CA TYR A 12 9.91 -7.17 4.33
C TYR A 12 11.31 -7.14 4.95
N ASP A 13 12.32 -7.70 4.28
CA ASP A 13 13.72 -7.71 4.75
C ASP A 13 14.22 -6.28 5.01
N LYS A 14 13.87 -5.34 4.14
CA LYS A 14 14.26 -3.93 4.29
C LYS A 14 13.59 -3.26 5.50
N LEU A 15 12.31 -3.56 5.76
CA LEU A 15 11.60 -3.08 6.95
C LEU A 15 12.20 -3.63 8.25
N GLN A 16 12.73 -4.86 8.23
CA GLN A 16 13.41 -5.43 9.41
C GLN A 16 14.79 -4.78 9.67
N GLN A 17 15.47 -4.32 8.61
CA GLN A 17 16.84 -3.80 8.70
C GLN A 17 16.91 -2.30 9.02
N ASP A 18 15.86 -1.52 8.74
CA ASP A 18 15.87 -0.07 8.89
C ASP A 18 14.56 0.44 9.50
N ASN A 19 14.62 0.83 10.77
CA ASN A 19 13.49 1.35 11.53
C ASN A 19 13.08 2.79 11.17
N LYS A 20 13.80 3.45 10.24
CA LYS A 20 13.45 4.78 9.75
C LYS A 20 12.51 4.73 8.55
N ILE A 21 12.21 3.53 8.04
CA ILE A 21 11.32 3.36 6.90
C ILE A 21 9.87 3.46 7.36
N LEU A 22 9.13 4.38 6.73
CA LEU A 22 7.68 4.42 6.84
C LEU A 22 7.06 3.50 5.79
N PHE A 23 6.28 2.51 6.24
CA PHE A 23 5.54 1.63 5.35
C PHE A 23 4.11 2.13 5.16
N LEU A 24 3.80 2.58 3.95
CA LEU A 24 2.50 3.14 3.60
C LEU A 24 1.65 2.10 2.88
N ASP A 25 0.45 1.86 3.41
CA ASP A 25 -0.61 1.16 2.69
C ASP A 25 -1.46 2.20 1.97
N VAL A 26 -1.46 2.16 0.63
CA VAL A 26 -2.17 3.13 -0.21
C VAL A 26 -3.48 2.57 -0.79
N ARG A 27 -3.86 1.37 -0.36
CA ARG A 27 -5.14 0.73 -0.73
C ARG A 27 -6.31 1.48 -0.10
N SER A 28 -7.52 1.03 -0.41
CA SER A 28 -8.73 1.59 0.21
C SER A 28 -8.81 1.26 1.71
N SER A 29 -9.53 2.10 2.45
CA SER A 29 -9.83 1.87 3.86
C SER A 29 -10.61 0.59 4.10
N VAL A 30 -11.43 0.16 3.13
CA VAL A 30 -12.16 -1.11 3.16
C VAL A 30 -11.18 -2.29 3.11
N GLU A 31 -10.25 -2.30 2.17
CA GLU A 31 -9.24 -3.37 2.08
C GLU A 31 -8.39 -3.44 3.34
N TYR A 32 -7.92 -2.29 3.84
CA TYR A 32 -7.10 -2.22 5.05
C TYR A 32 -7.81 -2.80 6.28
N LYS A 33 -9.11 -2.52 6.43
CA LYS A 33 -9.92 -2.93 7.59
C LYS A 33 -10.43 -4.36 7.51
N PHE A 34 -10.78 -4.84 6.31
CA PHE A 34 -11.53 -6.09 6.16
C PHE A 34 -10.74 -7.23 5.51
N VAL A 35 -9.70 -6.95 4.70
CA VAL A 35 -8.79 -7.99 4.18
C VAL A 35 -7.60 -8.19 5.11
N GLY A 36 -7.20 -7.13 5.82
CA GLY A 36 -6.01 -7.08 6.66
C GLY A 36 -4.90 -6.25 6.02
N HIS A 37 -3.86 -5.99 6.80
CA HIS A 37 -2.74 -5.14 6.43
C HIS A 37 -1.46 -5.60 7.11
N ALA A 38 -0.32 -5.14 6.59
CA ALA A 38 0.97 -5.46 7.17
C ALA A 38 1.12 -4.77 8.54
N VAL A 39 1.68 -5.50 9.51
CA VAL A 39 1.91 -4.97 10.86
C VAL A 39 2.81 -3.73 10.79
N GLY A 40 2.38 -2.65 11.46
CA GLY A 40 3.11 -1.38 11.50
C GLY A 40 2.93 -0.50 10.26
N SER A 41 2.15 -0.93 9.26
CA SER A 41 1.81 -0.06 8.12
C SER A 41 0.86 1.06 8.51
N VAL A 42 1.06 2.23 7.90
CA VAL A 42 0.18 3.40 8.03
C VAL A 42 -0.69 3.50 6.79
N LEU A 43 -2.01 3.55 6.98
CA LEU A 43 -2.96 3.77 5.89
C LEU A 43 -2.90 5.23 5.41
N LEU A 44 -2.58 5.41 4.14
CA LEU A 44 -2.73 6.67 3.40
C LEU A 44 -3.34 6.35 2.04
N SER A 45 -4.65 6.16 2.03
CA SER A 45 -5.37 5.71 0.85
C SER A 45 -5.19 6.64 -0.34
N TRP A 46 -4.86 6.07 -1.50
CA TRP A 46 -4.77 6.82 -2.74
C TRP A 46 -6.15 7.17 -3.31
N MET A 47 -7.14 6.29 -3.10
CA MET A 47 -8.51 6.46 -3.58
C MET A 47 -9.51 5.81 -2.62
N GLU A 48 -10.65 6.45 -2.41
CA GLU A 48 -11.72 6.01 -1.52
C GLU A 48 -13.07 6.09 -2.23
N ASP A 49 -14.03 5.28 -1.79
CA ASP A 49 -15.44 5.46 -2.12
C ASP A 49 -15.94 6.79 -1.51
N PRO A 50 -16.76 7.59 -2.22
CA PRO A 50 -17.39 7.35 -3.53
C PRO A 50 -16.59 7.88 -4.73
N GLU A 51 -15.35 8.33 -4.55
CA GLU A 51 -14.54 9.00 -5.60
C GLU A 51 -13.95 8.03 -6.65
N TRP A 52 -14.30 6.75 -6.57
CA TRP A 52 -13.87 5.74 -7.53
C TRP A 52 -14.35 6.07 -8.94
N LYS A 53 -13.42 6.03 -9.90
CA LYS A 53 -13.72 6.25 -11.31
C LYS A 53 -13.68 4.93 -12.05
N ILE A 54 -14.69 4.70 -12.90
CA ILE A 54 -14.69 3.57 -13.82
C ILE A 54 -13.46 3.67 -14.73
N ASN A 55 -12.63 2.62 -14.72
CA ASN A 55 -11.52 2.52 -15.64
C ASN A 55 -12.01 1.90 -16.95
N THR A 56 -12.20 2.75 -17.97
CA THR A 56 -12.74 2.39 -19.29
C THR A 56 -11.85 1.46 -20.12
N ARG A 57 -10.65 1.12 -19.65
CA ARG A 57 -9.73 0.19 -20.33
C ARG A 57 -9.99 -1.28 -19.97
N PHE A 58 -10.80 -1.54 -18.95
CA PHE A 58 -11.29 -2.88 -18.66
C PHE A 58 -12.64 -3.05 -19.37
N SER A 59 -12.63 -3.74 -20.52
CA SER A 59 -13.79 -4.06 -21.35
C SER A 59 -13.92 -5.56 -21.55
#